data_AF-A0A9J6FCI6-F1
#
_entry.id   AF-A0A9J6FCI6-F1
#
_cell.length_a   1.000
_cell.length_b   1.000
_cell.length_c   1.000
_cell.angle_alpha   90.00
_cell.angle_beta   90.00
_cell.angle_gamma   90.00
#
_symmetry.space_group_name_H-M   'P 1'
#
loop_
_entity.id
_entity.type
_entity.pdbx_description
1 polymer ?
#
loop_
_entity_poly.entity_id
_entity_poly.type
_entity_poly.pdbx_seq_one_letter_code
_entity_poly.pdbx_strand_id
1 'polypeptide(L)'
;MTVWRRDELDMMYEEHLRRAAITAQSRGYLALYTPRVAMTSSERQALYDLDLWAVPNYSHYLDASPRIYQENTERTNRLVPWLSRELNALIPIQSRVQPAIDEVMLIIRYYDIRHPVLADALDVVLNRYVDHFVYEFYLFASSIYDMVSYDSNTVYGSRSHATPRATPLVDSERPCNKIGQRRSGQPLDGRLRSRAPVVWQRRVRK
;
A
#
# COMPACT_ATOMS: atom_id res chain seq x y z
N MET A 1 -16.05 -2.77 -40.70
CA MET A 1 -15.51 -3.31 -39.44
C MET A 1 -14.00 -3.41 -39.62
N THR A 2 -13.26 -2.45 -39.07
CA THR A 2 -11.84 -2.25 -39.35
C THR A 2 -10.99 -3.29 -38.64
N VAL A 3 -10.47 -4.24 -39.42
CA VAL A 3 -9.35 -5.09 -39.03
C VAL A 3 -8.12 -4.19 -39.06
N TRP A 4 -7.74 -3.64 -37.90
CA TRP A 4 -6.44 -2.98 -37.74
C TRP A 4 -5.34 -4.00 -38.06
N ARG A 5 -4.36 -3.63 -38.90
CA ARG A 5 -3.26 -4.54 -39.22
C ARG A 5 -2.41 -4.74 -37.97
N ARG A 6 -1.87 -5.95 -37.79
CA ARG A 6 -0.97 -6.31 -36.67
C ARG A 6 0.10 -5.23 -36.42
N ASP A 7 0.65 -4.69 -37.51
CA ASP A 7 1.67 -3.64 -37.49
C ASP A 7 1.22 -2.34 -36.80
N GLU A 8 -0.06 -1.97 -36.87
CA GLU A 8 -0.59 -0.75 -36.23
C GLU A 8 -0.73 -0.92 -34.72
N LEU A 9 -1.10 -2.11 -34.27
CA LEU A 9 -1.15 -2.45 -32.84
C LEU A 9 0.25 -2.51 -32.24
N ASP A 10 1.21 -3.08 -32.97
CA ASP A 10 2.61 -3.12 -32.55
C ASP A 10 3.20 -1.69 -32.51
N MET A 11 2.89 -0.83 -33.49
CA MET A 11 3.28 0.58 -33.45
C MET A 11 2.62 1.36 -32.32
N MET A 12 1.34 1.10 -32.00
CA MET A 12 0.69 1.71 -30.84
C MET A 12 1.32 1.24 -29.54
N TYR A 13 1.59 -0.06 -29.39
CA TYR A 13 2.24 -0.63 -28.23
C TYR A 13 3.64 -0.02 -28.03
N GLU A 14 4.43 0.07 -29.09
CA GLU A 14 5.74 0.73 -29.10
C GLU A 14 5.66 2.23 -28.80
N GLU A 15 4.64 2.93 -29.31
CA GLU A 15 4.38 4.35 -28.99
C GLU A 15 3.97 4.52 -27.52
N HIS A 16 3.17 3.62 -26.96
CA HIS A 16 2.81 3.61 -25.54
C HIS A 16 4.03 3.33 -24.66
N LEU A 17 4.87 2.35 -25.03
CA LEU A 17 6.15 2.09 -24.36
C LEU A 17 7.11 3.27 -24.50
N ARG A 18 7.17 3.92 -25.67
CA ARG A 18 7.94 5.15 -25.88
C ARG A 18 7.43 6.28 -25.03
N ARG A 19 6.12 6.47 -24.88
CA ARG A 19 5.56 7.53 -24.01
C ARG A 19 5.85 7.25 -22.53
N ALA A 20 5.76 6.00 -22.11
CA ALA A 20 6.17 5.57 -20.78
C ALA A 20 7.68 5.82 -20.57
N ALA A 21 8.52 5.46 -21.55
CA ALA A 21 9.96 5.67 -21.52
C ALA A 21 10.35 7.16 -21.58
N ILE A 22 9.73 7.97 -22.44
CA ILE A 22 9.98 9.42 -22.58
C ILE A 22 9.60 10.14 -21.28
N THR A 23 8.51 9.72 -20.63
CA THR A 23 8.13 10.21 -19.30
C THR A 23 9.14 9.80 -18.23
N ALA A 24 9.67 8.57 -18.30
CA ALA A 24 10.65 8.07 -17.34
C ALA A 24 12.08 8.61 -17.55
N GLN A 25 12.48 8.94 -18.78
CA GLN A 25 13.88 9.12 -19.16
C GLN A 25 14.34 10.59 -19.20
N SER A 26 13.43 11.57 -19.18
CA SER A 26 13.82 12.99 -19.31
C SER A 26 14.28 13.68 -18.01
N ARG A 27 14.13 13.07 -16.83
CA ARG A 27 14.56 13.71 -15.56
C ARG A 27 15.04 12.68 -14.55
N GLY A 28 16.36 12.59 -14.40
CA GLY A 28 16.95 11.93 -13.23
C GLY A 28 16.24 12.37 -11.95
N TYR A 29 15.78 11.38 -11.18
CA TYR A 29 15.30 11.53 -9.80
C TYR A 29 14.01 12.31 -9.51
N LEU A 30 13.07 12.42 -10.45
CA LEU A 30 11.66 12.69 -10.12
C LEU A 30 10.73 11.72 -10.88
N ALA A 31 11.08 10.44 -10.74
CA ALA A 31 10.55 9.25 -11.39
C ALA A 31 9.20 8.80 -10.82
N LEU A 32 8.22 9.70 -10.90
CA LEU A 32 6.86 9.47 -10.44
C LEU A 32 5.92 9.57 -11.64
N TYR A 33 5.33 8.44 -12.04
CA TYR A 33 4.35 8.34 -13.10
C TYR A 33 2.94 8.37 -12.51
N THR A 34 2.09 9.27 -13.00
CA THR A 34 0.68 9.32 -12.61
C THR A 34 -0.16 9.20 -13.88
N PRO A 35 -0.90 8.09 -14.04
CA PRO A 35 -1.87 7.96 -15.12
C PRO A 35 -2.90 9.09 -15.04
N ARG A 36 -3.30 9.64 -16.18
CA ARG A 36 -4.35 10.69 -16.24
C ARG A 36 -5.74 10.13 -16.54
N VAL A 37 -5.81 8.84 -16.87
CA VAL A 37 -7.02 8.13 -17.30
C VAL A 37 -6.98 6.70 -16.77
N ALA A 38 -8.13 6.01 -16.83
CA ALA A 38 -8.20 4.58 -16.55
C ALA A 38 -7.20 3.81 -17.41
N MET A 39 -6.43 2.93 -16.80
CA MET A 39 -5.45 2.10 -17.50
C MET A 39 -6.08 0.81 -18.01
N THR A 40 -5.63 0.39 -19.17
CA THR A 40 -5.90 -0.92 -19.78
C THR A 40 -5.01 -2.02 -19.17
N SER A 41 -5.36 -3.29 -19.37
CA SER A 41 -4.51 -4.41 -18.92
C SER A 41 -3.11 -4.39 -19.55
N SER A 42 -2.97 -3.99 -20.82
CA SER A 42 -1.65 -3.88 -21.47
C SER A 42 -0.79 -2.76 -20.90
N GLU A 43 -1.39 -1.63 -20.53
CA GLU A 43 -0.65 -0.53 -19.89
C GLU A 43 -0.24 -0.90 -18.46
N ARG A 44 -1.08 -1.67 -17.74
CA ARG A 44 -0.72 -2.23 -16.43
C ARG A 44 0.42 -3.23 -16.55
N GLN A 45 0.38 -4.11 -17.55
CA GLN A 45 1.48 -5.05 -17.83
C GLN A 45 2.82 -4.32 -18.00
N ALA A 46 2.84 -3.20 -18.73
CA ALA A 46 4.03 -2.38 -18.89
C ALA A 46 4.57 -1.82 -17.55
N LEU A 47 3.70 -1.47 -16.59
CA LEU A 47 4.15 -1.04 -15.26
C LEU A 47 4.82 -2.17 -14.47
N TYR A 48 4.29 -3.38 -14.55
CA TYR A 48 4.92 -4.56 -13.95
C TYR A 48 6.28 -4.86 -14.59
N ASP A 49 6.38 -4.77 -15.92
CA ASP A 49 7.63 -5.01 -16.66
C ASP A 49 8.70 -3.95 -16.38
N LEU A 50 8.28 -2.70 -16.12
CA LEU A 50 9.16 -1.60 -15.74
C LEU A 50 9.50 -1.56 -14.24
N ASP A 51 8.99 -2.50 -13.44
CA ASP A 51 9.14 -2.54 -11.98
C ASP A 51 8.74 -1.21 -11.31
N LEU A 52 7.61 -0.64 -11.76
CA LEU A 52 7.04 0.60 -11.24
C LEU A 52 5.93 0.30 -10.24
N TRP A 53 6.19 0.59 -8.96
CA TRP A 53 5.34 0.30 -7.83
C TRP A 53 4.47 1.50 -7.45
N ALA A 54 3.22 1.24 -7.08
CA ALA A 54 2.35 2.26 -6.50
C ALA A 54 2.98 2.84 -5.22
N VAL A 55 3.05 4.16 -5.12
CA VAL A 55 3.54 4.87 -3.94
C VAL A 55 2.35 5.04 -2.98
N PRO A 56 2.48 4.63 -1.71
CA PRO A 56 1.36 4.62 -0.81
C PRO A 56 0.93 6.05 -0.45
N ASN A 57 -0.38 6.29 -0.52
CA ASN A 57 -0.99 7.55 -0.10
C ASN A 57 -1.95 7.31 1.07
N TYR A 58 -1.41 7.34 2.28
CA TYR A 58 -2.13 6.96 3.50
C TYR A 58 -3.25 7.92 3.92
N SER A 59 -3.42 9.09 3.27
CA SER A 59 -4.46 10.07 3.64
C SER A 59 -5.89 9.57 3.39
N HIS A 60 -6.06 8.54 2.55
CA HIS A 60 -7.36 8.03 2.13
C HIS A 60 -7.47 6.50 2.24
N TYR A 61 -6.77 5.89 3.20
CA TYR A 61 -6.80 4.45 3.41
C TYR A 61 -7.79 4.07 4.51
N LEU A 62 -8.47 2.97 4.27
CA LEU A 62 -9.48 2.36 5.10
C LEU A 62 -8.97 1.01 5.61
N ASP A 63 -9.69 0.47 6.59
CA ASP A 63 -9.42 -0.87 7.08
C ASP A 63 -9.69 -1.91 5.99
N ALA A 64 -8.67 -2.72 5.69
CA ALA A 64 -8.67 -3.82 4.73
C ALA A 64 -8.71 -5.19 5.43
N SER A 65 -9.32 -5.24 6.63
CA SER A 65 -9.43 -6.46 7.41
C SER A 65 -10.43 -7.45 6.78
N PRO A 66 -10.22 -8.78 6.96
CA PRO A 66 -11.10 -9.81 6.39
C PRO A 66 -12.58 -9.65 6.77
N ARG A 67 -12.83 -9.12 7.97
CA ARG A 67 -14.17 -8.84 8.48
C ARG A 67 -14.95 -7.89 7.57
N ILE A 68 -14.30 -6.85 7.04
CA ILE A 68 -14.94 -5.89 6.15
C ILE A 68 -15.43 -6.57 4.86
N TYR A 69 -14.65 -7.51 4.32
CA TYR A 69 -15.03 -8.22 3.09
C TYR A 69 -16.16 -9.24 3.30
N GLN A 70 -16.30 -9.77 4.52
CA GLN A 70 -17.43 -10.63 4.88
C GLN A 70 -18.73 -9.84 5.08
N GLU A 71 -18.65 -8.65 5.68
CA GLU A 71 -19.82 -7.86 6.07
C GLU A 71 -20.31 -6.89 4.97
N ASN A 72 -19.42 -6.43 4.09
CA ASN A 72 -19.73 -5.38 3.12
C ASN A 72 -19.50 -5.85 1.67
N THR A 73 -20.59 -6.22 1.01
CA THR A 73 -20.58 -6.67 -0.39
C THR A 73 -20.12 -5.58 -1.37
N GLU A 74 -20.38 -4.31 -1.11
CA GLU A 74 -19.93 -3.21 -1.99
C GLU A 74 -18.40 -3.07 -1.99
N ARG A 75 -17.79 -3.18 -0.80
CA ARG A 75 -16.33 -3.18 -0.63
C ARG A 75 -15.66 -4.33 -1.36
N THR A 76 -16.33 -5.47 -1.42
CA THR A 76 -15.87 -6.69 -2.08
C THR A 76 -16.09 -6.63 -3.59
N ASN A 77 -17.25 -6.14 -4.05
CA ASN A 77 -17.60 -6.03 -5.46
C ASN A 77 -16.68 -5.08 -6.25
N ARG A 78 -16.18 -4.01 -5.61
CA ARG A 78 -15.24 -3.09 -6.25
C ARG A 78 -13.88 -3.74 -6.58
N LEU A 79 -13.53 -4.84 -5.91
CA LEU A 79 -12.27 -5.54 -6.12
C LEU A 79 -12.26 -6.31 -7.44
N VAL A 80 -13.43 -6.79 -7.88
CA VAL A 80 -13.55 -7.66 -9.06
C VAL A 80 -13.08 -6.99 -10.35
N PRO A 81 -13.47 -5.73 -10.69
CA PRO A 81 -12.96 -5.07 -11.89
C PRO A 81 -11.44 -4.89 -11.88
N TRP A 82 -10.87 -4.51 -10.72
CA TRP A 82 -9.43 -4.33 -10.57
C TRP A 82 -8.70 -5.67 -10.71
N LEU A 83 -9.13 -6.70 -9.98
CA LEU A 83 -8.56 -8.06 -10.06
C LEU A 83 -8.62 -8.61 -11.47
N SER A 84 -9.77 -8.46 -12.14
CA SER A 84 -9.93 -8.89 -13.53
C SER A 84 -8.90 -8.22 -14.43
N ARG A 85 -8.72 -6.89 -14.33
CA ARG A 85 -7.74 -6.17 -15.14
C ARG A 85 -6.30 -6.62 -14.87
N GLU A 86 -5.90 -6.69 -13.60
CA GLU A 86 -4.53 -7.03 -13.21
C GLU A 86 -4.18 -8.48 -13.56
N LEU A 87 -5.10 -9.42 -13.31
CA LEU A 87 -4.88 -10.82 -13.66
C LEU A 87 -4.92 -11.03 -15.18
N ASN A 88 -5.72 -10.27 -15.94
CA ASN A 88 -5.62 -10.25 -17.40
C ASN A 88 -4.26 -9.71 -17.90
N ALA A 89 -3.62 -8.81 -17.15
CA ALA A 89 -2.31 -8.26 -17.50
C ALA A 89 -1.17 -9.26 -17.23
N LEU A 90 -1.30 -10.05 -16.16
CA LEU A 90 -0.23 -10.93 -15.68
C LEU A 90 -0.37 -12.39 -16.13
N ILE A 91 -1.59 -12.87 -16.35
CA ILE A 91 -1.85 -14.27 -16.70
C ILE A 91 -1.97 -14.41 -18.23
N PRO A 92 -1.07 -15.16 -18.88
CA PRO A 92 -1.12 -15.33 -20.33
C PRO A 92 -2.30 -16.22 -20.79
N ILE A 93 -2.74 -17.15 -19.93
CA ILE A 93 -3.81 -18.11 -20.24
C ILE A 93 -5.14 -17.59 -19.67
N GLN A 94 -6.01 -17.12 -20.56
CA GLN A 94 -7.27 -16.48 -20.18
C GLN A 94 -8.22 -17.36 -19.35
N SER A 95 -8.22 -18.66 -19.57
CA SER A 95 -9.04 -19.60 -18.79
C SER A 95 -8.64 -19.72 -17.32
N ARG A 96 -7.46 -19.21 -16.93
CA ARG A 96 -6.97 -19.20 -15.54
C ARG A 96 -7.32 -17.93 -14.78
N VAL A 97 -7.79 -16.89 -15.45
CA VAL A 97 -8.10 -15.59 -14.82
C VAL A 97 -9.27 -15.72 -13.86
N GLN A 98 -10.40 -16.28 -14.28
CA GLN A 98 -11.58 -16.39 -13.41
C GLN A 98 -11.32 -17.27 -12.16
N PRO A 99 -10.70 -18.46 -12.28
CA PRO A 99 -10.32 -19.25 -11.09
C PRO A 99 -9.42 -18.47 -10.13
N ALA A 100 -8.46 -17.70 -10.64
CA ALA A 100 -7.59 -16.87 -9.80
C ALA A 100 -8.36 -15.75 -9.09
N ILE A 101 -9.32 -15.10 -9.76
CA ILE A 101 -10.22 -14.13 -9.11
C ILE A 101 -10.97 -14.81 -7.96
N ASP A 102 -11.61 -15.95 -8.24
CA ASP A 102 -12.42 -16.66 -7.24
C ASP A 102 -11.59 -17.09 -6.03
N GLU A 103 -10.35 -17.55 -6.26
CA GLU A 103 -9.39 -17.93 -5.23
C GLU A 103 -8.98 -16.73 -4.36
N VAL A 104 -8.62 -15.59 -4.98
CA VAL A 104 -8.31 -14.35 -4.24
C VAL A 104 -9.48 -13.92 -3.39
N MET A 105 -10.70 -13.88 -3.97
CA MET A 105 -11.92 -13.47 -3.27
C MET A 105 -12.30 -14.42 -2.13
N LEU A 106 -11.92 -15.70 -2.22
CA LEU A 106 -12.05 -16.64 -1.12
C LEU A 106 -11.03 -16.33 0.00
N ILE A 107 -9.75 -16.17 -0.33
CA ILE A 107 -8.66 -15.98 0.63
C ILE A 107 -8.86 -14.71 1.46
N ILE A 108 -9.18 -13.56 0.82
CA ILE A 108 -9.30 -12.27 1.52
C ILE A 108 -10.42 -12.23 2.56
N ARG A 109 -11.40 -13.14 2.46
CA ARG A 109 -12.47 -13.25 3.46
C ARG A 109 -11.97 -13.89 4.75
N TYR A 110 -10.87 -14.63 4.73
CA TYR A 110 -10.35 -15.33 5.91
C TYR A 110 -8.99 -14.81 6.38
N TYR A 111 -8.18 -14.25 5.48
CA TYR A 111 -6.82 -13.81 5.75
C TYR A 111 -6.62 -12.36 5.33
N ASP A 112 -5.80 -11.62 6.08
CA ASP A 112 -5.33 -10.29 5.66
C ASP A 112 -4.58 -10.42 4.33
N ILE A 113 -4.73 -9.45 3.43
CA ILE A 113 -4.12 -9.46 2.10
C ILE A 113 -2.58 -9.62 2.18
N ARG A 114 -1.96 -9.09 3.26
CA ARG A 114 -0.51 -9.17 3.48
C ARG A 114 -0.06 -10.50 4.07
N HIS A 115 -1.00 -11.39 4.41
CA HIS A 115 -0.69 -12.73 4.89
C HIS A 115 -0.09 -13.58 3.74
N PRO A 116 0.96 -14.38 3.98
CA PRO A 116 1.66 -15.12 2.92
C PRO A 116 0.78 -16.07 2.12
N VAL A 117 -0.32 -16.57 2.70
CA VAL A 117 -1.29 -17.47 2.03
C VAL A 117 -1.75 -16.95 0.66
N LEU A 118 -1.96 -15.64 0.51
CA LEU A 118 -2.35 -15.08 -0.78
C LEU A 118 -1.21 -15.13 -1.80
N ALA A 119 0.00 -14.81 -1.38
CA ALA A 119 1.18 -14.86 -2.23
C ALA A 119 1.47 -16.31 -2.65
N ASP A 120 1.47 -17.25 -1.70
CA ASP A 120 1.73 -18.67 -1.95
C ASP A 120 0.72 -19.28 -2.94
N ALA A 121 -0.56 -18.89 -2.84
CA ALA A 121 -1.60 -19.36 -3.76
C ALA A 121 -1.38 -18.84 -5.19
N LEU A 122 -0.92 -17.59 -5.33
CA LEU A 122 -0.75 -16.92 -6.63
C LEU A 122 0.63 -17.13 -7.26
N ASP A 123 1.64 -17.55 -6.50
CA ASP A 123 3.03 -17.68 -6.96
C ASP A 123 3.15 -18.57 -8.21
N VAL A 124 2.41 -19.69 -8.23
CA VAL A 124 2.38 -20.64 -9.36
C VAL A 124 1.92 -19.97 -10.67
N VAL A 125 1.11 -18.92 -10.58
CA VAL A 125 0.48 -18.26 -11.73
C VAL A 125 1.18 -16.94 -12.07
N LEU A 126 1.54 -16.13 -11.08
CA LEU A 126 2.10 -14.79 -11.25
C LEU A 126 3.64 -14.75 -11.21
N ASN A 127 4.29 -15.79 -10.68
CA ASN A 127 5.75 -15.89 -10.55
C ASN A 127 6.37 -14.60 -9.98
N ARG A 128 7.31 -13.98 -10.72
CA ARG A 128 8.05 -12.77 -10.32
C ARG A 128 7.20 -11.55 -9.98
N TYR A 129 5.92 -11.53 -10.36
CA TYR A 129 5.03 -10.40 -10.11
C TYR A 129 4.20 -10.54 -8.83
N VAL A 130 4.28 -11.67 -8.12
CA VAL A 130 3.42 -11.94 -6.96
C VAL A 130 3.54 -10.89 -5.85
N ASP A 131 4.77 -10.53 -5.48
CA ASP A 131 5.02 -9.51 -4.44
C ASP A 131 4.47 -8.15 -4.84
N HIS A 132 4.67 -7.78 -6.11
CA HIS A 132 4.22 -6.50 -6.66
C HIS A 132 2.68 -6.46 -6.68
N PHE A 133 2.05 -7.54 -7.15
CA PHE A 133 0.60 -7.69 -7.18
C PHE A 133 -0.02 -7.61 -5.79
N VAL A 134 0.49 -8.38 -4.81
CA VAL A 134 -0.05 -8.40 -3.44
C VAL A 134 0.08 -7.02 -2.79
N TYR A 135 1.22 -6.35 -3.01
CA TYR A 135 1.44 -5.00 -2.51
C TYR A 135 0.44 -4.00 -3.09
N GLU A 136 0.29 -3.95 -4.42
CA GLU A 136 -0.66 -3.05 -5.07
C GLU A 136 -2.11 -3.38 -4.70
N PHE A 137 -2.44 -4.67 -4.61
CA PHE A 137 -3.76 -5.12 -4.21
C PHE A 137 -4.12 -4.63 -2.81
N TYR A 138 -3.17 -4.69 -1.87
CA TYR A 138 -3.36 -4.14 -0.54
C TYR A 138 -3.63 -2.62 -0.57
N LEU A 139 -2.87 -1.86 -1.36
CA LEU A 139 -3.07 -0.40 -1.49
C LEU A 139 -4.43 -0.08 -2.10
N PHE A 140 -4.82 -0.78 -3.17
CA PHE A 140 -6.13 -0.60 -3.80
C PHE A 140 -7.27 -0.97 -2.85
N ALA A 141 -7.17 -2.12 -2.21
CA ALA A 141 -8.19 -2.63 -1.29
C ALA A 141 -8.34 -1.76 -0.04
N SER A 142 -7.27 -1.06 0.36
CA SER A 142 -7.29 -0.05 1.43
C SER A 142 -7.81 1.30 0.94
N SER A 143 -7.68 1.65 -0.34
CA SER A 143 -8.10 2.97 -0.84
C SER A 143 -9.62 3.20 -0.73
N ILE A 144 -10.09 4.45 -0.79
CA ILE A 144 -11.53 4.77 -0.94
C ILE A 144 -12.03 4.66 -2.39
N TYR A 145 -11.11 4.54 -3.34
CA TYR A 145 -11.37 4.74 -4.77
C TYR A 145 -11.97 3.49 -5.43
N ASP A 146 -12.66 3.71 -6.55
CA ASP A 146 -12.90 2.66 -7.54
C ASP A 146 -11.67 2.49 -8.44
N MET A 147 -11.68 1.51 -9.36
CA MET A 147 -10.52 1.22 -10.21
C MET A 147 -10.05 2.43 -11.03
N VAL A 148 -10.98 3.19 -11.62
CA VAL A 148 -10.67 4.34 -12.47
C VAL A 148 -10.11 5.51 -11.67
N SER A 149 -10.73 5.80 -10.52
CA SER A 149 -10.24 6.85 -9.63
C SER A 149 -8.91 6.45 -9.00
N TYR A 150 -8.70 5.17 -8.72
CA TYR A 150 -7.42 4.67 -8.21
C TYR A 150 -6.30 4.93 -9.21
N ASP A 151 -6.47 4.58 -10.48
CA ASP A 151 -5.43 4.81 -11.50
C ASP A 151 -5.05 6.29 -11.61
N SER A 152 -6.04 7.18 -11.62
CA SER A 152 -5.83 8.62 -11.78
C SER A 152 -5.22 9.32 -10.57
N ASN A 153 -5.33 8.71 -9.38
CA ASN A 153 -4.80 9.25 -8.13
C ASN A 153 -3.55 8.51 -7.64
N THR A 154 -3.17 7.40 -8.29
CA THR A 154 -1.99 6.62 -7.91
C THR A 154 -0.75 7.15 -8.60
N VAL A 155 0.28 7.36 -7.79
CA VAL A 155 1.60 7.72 -8.26
C VAL A 155 2.45 6.45 -8.25
N TYR A 156 3.10 6.14 -9.36
CA TYR A 156 3.98 4.98 -9.50
C TYR A 156 5.44 5.44 -9.51
N GLY A 157 6.32 4.74 -8.82
CA GLY A 157 7.75 5.01 -8.81
C GLY A 157 8.55 3.72 -8.64
N SER A 158 9.87 3.82 -8.47
CA SER A 158 10.66 2.62 -8.17
C SER A 158 10.25 2.00 -6.83
N ARG A 159 10.57 0.71 -6.64
CA ARG A 159 10.32 -0.01 -5.40
C ARG A 159 10.80 0.72 -4.13
N SER A 160 11.90 1.49 -4.23
CA SER A 160 12.41 2.30 -3.11
C SER A 160 11.51 3.48 -2.72
N HIS A 161 10.71 4.00 -3.65
CA HIS A 161 9.72 5.03 -3.37
C HIS A 161 8.44 4.43 -2.75
N ALA A 162 8.03 3.25 -3.19
CA ALA A 162 6.84 2.54 -2.68
C ALA A 162 7.06 1.93 -1.29
N THR A 163 8.28 1.48 -1.01
CA THR A 163 8.70 1.03 0.31
C THR A 163 9.75 2.00 0.83
N PRO A 164 9.35 3.17 1.40
CA PRO A 164 10.29 3.97 2.15
C PRO A 164 10.85 3.04 3.21
N ARG A 165 12.12 2.64 3.03
CA ARG A 165 12.88 1.84 3.99
C ARG A 165 12.49 2.37 5.35
N ALA A 166 11.92 1.51 6.21
CA ALA A 166 11.59 1.87 7.57
C ALA A 166 12.76 2.72 8.06
N THR A 167 12.53 4.02 8.24
CA THR A 167 13.45 4.82 9.04
C THR A 167 13.63 3.95 10.28
N PRO A 168 14.87 3.55 10.63
CA PRO A 168 15.07 2.92 11.92
C PRO A 168 14.26 3.77 12.87
N LEU A 169 13.30 3.16 13.55
CA LEU A 169 12.64 3.80 14.66
C LEU A 169 13.83 4.23 15.51
N VAL A 170 14.22 5.50 15.39
CA VAL A 170 15.20 6.09 16.28
C VAL A 170 14.50 5.87 17.57
N ASP A 171 15.07 4.99 18.39
CA ASP A 171 14.62 4.68 19.72
C ASP A 171 14.38 6.01 20.41
N SER A 172 13.14 6.48 20.33
CA SER A 172 12.57 7.38 21.31
C SER A 172 12.22 6.48 22.49
N GLU A 173 13.22 5.77 23.00
CA GLU A 173 13.45 5.67 24.43
C GLU A 173 13.49 7.11 24.93
N ARG A 174 12.31 7.69 25.15
CA ARG A 174 12.14 8.64 26.23
C ARG A 174 12.30 7.81 27.49
N PRO A 175 13.37 7.96 28.28
CA PRO A 175 13.33 7.45 29.63
C PRO A 175 12.33 8.35 30.35
N CYS A 176 11.13 7.84 30.56
CA CYS A 176 10.26 8.37 31.59
C CYS A 176 10.90 7.98 32.93
N ASN A 177 11.89 8.76 33.39
CA ASN A 177 12.45 8.59 34.72
C ASN A 177 12.16 9.79 35.61
N LYS A 178 11.47 9.44 36.68
CA LYS A 178 10.97 10.24 37.77
C LYS A 178 12.14 10.92 38.52
N ILE A 179 11.95 12.21 38.80
CA ILE A 179 12.19 12.87 40.09
C ILE A 179 13.27 12.25 41.00
N GLY A 180 14.45 12.90 41.01
CA GLY A 180 15.04 13.51 42.22
C GLY A 180 16.17 12.78 42.96
N GLN A 181 17.36 13.41 43.01
CA GLN A 181 18.08 13.88 44.23
C GLN A 181 19.52 14.39 43.88
N ARG A 182 19.82 15.70 44.11
CA ARG A 182 20.68 16.30 45.19
C ARG A 182 22.21 16.20 44.90
N ARG A 183 23.13 17.17 45.07
CA ARG A 183 23.34 18.54 45.66
C ARG A 183 24.43 19.22 44.77
N SER A 184 24.78 20.52 44.76
CA SER A 184 25.08 21.51 45.83
C SER A 184 25.40 22.88 45.20
N GLY A 185 25.01 23.99 45.84
CA GLY A 185 25.51 25.36 45.54
C GLY A 185 24.53 26.50 45.85
N GLN A 186 24.61 27.07 47.05
CA GLN A 186 23.85 28.19 47.69
C GLN A 186 23.88 29.56 46.92
N PRO A 187 23.28 30.67 47.48
CA PRO A 187 21.90 30.89 47.94
C PRO A 187 21.33 32.27 47.45
N LEU A 188 20.06 32.60 47.73
CA LEU A 188 19.63 33.85 48.43
C LEU A 188 18.09 34.06 48.37
N ASP A 189 17.55 34.30 49.56
CA ASP A 189 16.36 35.05 49.96
C ASP A 189 14.93 34.71 49.50
N GLY A 190 14.06 34.53 50.51
CA GLY A 190 12.83 35.32 50.57
C GLY A 190 11.52 34.58 50.80
N ARG A 191 11.12 34.49 52.07
CA ARG A 191 9.72 34.46 52.60
C ARG A 191 8.88 33.18 52.51
N LEU A 192 8.87 32.47 53.65
CA LEU A 192 7.71 32.25 54.56
C LEU A 192 6.30 32.03 53.95
N ARG A 193 5.76 30.82 54.14
CA ARG A 193 4.55 30.44 54.94
C ARG A 193 4.13 29.00 54.57
N SER A 194 4.40 27.97 55.37
CA SER A 194 3.68 27.44 56.56
C SER A 194 2.41 26.61 56.32
N ARG A 195 2.37 25.45 57.01
CA ARG A 195 1.31 24.42 57.25
C ARG A 195 1.22 23.30 56.20
N ALA A 196 1.56 22.01 56.42
CA ALA A 196 1.33 20.97 57.45
C ALA A 196 0.51 19.80 56.83
N PRO A 197 0.73 18.53 57.23
CA PRO A 197 0.42 17.34 56.41
C PRO A 197 -0.76 16.50 56.94
N VAL A 198 -1.35 15.64 56.09
CA VAL A 198 -2.16 14.49 56.55
C VAL A 198 -1.86 13.24 55.71
N VAL A 199 -1.59 12.16 56.44
CA VAL A 199 -1.20 10.79 56.05
C VAL A 199 -2.45 9.90 55.89
N TRP A 200 -2.23 8.68 55.38
CA TRP A 200 -2.99 7.40 55.48
C TRP A 200 -3.53 6.91 54.14
N GLN A 201 -2.84 6.01 53.43
CA GLN A 201 -2.63 4.56 53.63
C GLN A 201 -3.60 3.68 52.81
N ARG A 202 -2.96 2.81 52.02
CA ARG A 202 -3.35 1.51 51.42
C ARG A 202 -4.71 0.91 51.84
N ARG A 203 -5.41 0.35 50.84
CA ARG A 203 -5.88 -1.05 50.91
C ARG A 203 -6.11 -1.69 49.54
N VAL A 204 -5.48 -2.85 49.39
CA VAL A 204 -5.70 -3.90 48.39
C VAL A 204 -6.87 -4.77 48.86
N ARG A 205 -7.77 -5.20 47.95
CA ARG A 205 -8.47 -6.52 47.89
C ARG A 205 -8.94 -6.73 46.44
N LYS A 206 -8.48 -7.79 45.76
CA LYS A 206 -9.09 -9.12 45.65
C LYS A 206 -10.51 -9.07 45.08
#